data_AF-A0A9D5WDK3-F1
#
_entry.id   AF-A0A9D5WDK3-F1
#
_cell.length_a   1.000
_cell.length_b   1.000
_cell.length_c   1.000
_cell.angle_alpha   90.00
_cell.angle_beta   90.00
_cell.angle_gamma   90.00
#
_symmetry.space_group_name_H-M   'P 1'
#
loop_
_entity.id
_entity.type
_entity.pdbx_description
1 polymer ?
#
loop_
_entity_poly.entity_id
_entity_poly.type
_entity_poly.pdbx_seq_one_letter_code
_entity_poly.pdbx_strand_id
1 'polypeptide(L)'
;MIGDYLKKLREENGVSLEEISSRTNIKISYLSALEYEDYSALPSELYIRGFITSYVKSLELDPAEAVSIYTGNGGNGKKPRKKAQLPQCVKPLKFQLDDVKSTSKSKTYFFLTITLLIVLSVILVPIILNSKLIK
;
A
#
# COMPACT_ATOMS: atom_id res chain seq x y z
N MET A 1 1.08 6.62 19.97
CA MET A 1 -0.14 5.79 19.87
C MET A 1 -0.37 5.47 18.40
N ILE A 2 -1.00 4.34 18.08
CA ILE A 2 -1.24 3.93 16.68
C ILE A 2 -2.28 4.83 16.02
N GLY A 3 -3.32 5.25 16.75
CA GLY A 3 -4.37 6.12 16.23
C GLY A 3 -3.83 7.45 15.71
N ASP A 4 -3.04 8.13 16.55
CA ASP A 4 -2.35 9.38 16.16
C ASP A 4 -1.42 9.20 14.96
N TYR A 5 -0.72 8.05 14.89
CA TYR A 5 0.18 7.74 13.79
C TYR A 5 -0.58 7.60 12.46
N LEU A 6 -1.70 6.87 12.45
CA LEU A 6 -2.54 6.71 11.25
C LEU A 6 -3.14 8.04 10.81
N LYS A 7 -3.66 8.82 11.76
CA LYS A 7 -4.21 10.15 11.49
C LYS A 7 -3.16 11.07 10.86
N LYS A 8 -1.96 11.11 11.44
CA LYS A 8 -0.84 11.90 10.93
C LYS A 8 -0.48 11.48 9.50
N LEU A 9 -0.33 10.18 9.23
CA LEU A 9 -0.06 9.70 7.87
C LEU A 9 -1.12 10.17 6.87
N ARG A 10 -2.41 10.08 7.23
CA ARG A 10 -3.50 10.53 6.36
C ARG A 10 -3.44 12.03 6.11
N GLU A 11 -3.25 12.83 7.15
CA GLU A 11 -3.19 14.29 7.05
C GLU A 11 -1.98 14.76 6.24
N GLU A 12 -0.81 14.14 6.41
CA GLU A 12 0.39 14.42 5.62
C GLU A 12 0.22 14.08 4.13
N ASN A 13 -0.60 13.07 3.82
CA ASN A 13 -0.94 12.70 2.45
C ASN A 13 -2.13 13.50 1.88
N GLY A 14 -2.78 14.35 2.68
CA GLY A 14 -3.92 15.16 2.25
C GLY A 14 -5.16 14.35 1.86
N VAL A 15 -5.29 13.12 2.39
CA VAL A 15 -6.37 12.18 2.04
C VAL A 15 -7.49 12.27 3.08
N SER A 16 -8.75 12.14 2.65
CA SER A 16 -9.88 12.11 3.58
C SER A 16 -10.23 10.67 4.02
N LEU A 17 -10.99 10.54 5.11
CA LEU A 17 -11.46 9.21 5.55
C LEU A 17 -12.43 8.57 4.53
N GLU A 18 -13.21 9.39 3.83
CA GLU A 18 -14.10 8.97 2.73
C GLU A 18 -13.31 8.34 1.59
N GLU A 19 -12.15 8.92 1.25
CA GLU A 19 -11.28 8.41 0.20
C GLU A 19 -10.60 7.10 0.60
N ILE A 20 -10.12 6.97 1.84
CA ILE A 20 -9.62 5.69 2.35
C ILE A 20 -10.74 4.64 2.35
N SER A 21 -11.94 5.03 2.75
CA SER A 21 -13.12 4.16 2.77
C SER A 21 -13.46 3.64 1.38
N SER A 22 -13.44 4.50 0.36
CA SER A 22 -13.73 4.10 -1.02
C SER A 22 -12.68 3.15 -1.60
N ARG A 23 -11.39 3.36 -1.27
CA ARG A 23 -10.28 2.48 -1.70
C ARG A 23 -10.29 1.12 -1.01
N THR A 24 -10.65 1.07 0.27
CA THR A 24 -10.50 -0.13 1.11
C THR A 24 -11.80 -0.89 1.35
N ASN A 25 -12.96 -0.30 1.03
CA ASN A 25 -14.29 -0.77 1.42
C ASN A 25 -14.49 -0.93 2.95
N ILE A 26 -13.64 -0.29 3.76
CA ILE A 26 -13.80 -0.23 5.20
C ILE A 26 -14.71 0.96 5.52
N LYS A 27 -15.72 0.76 6.37
CA LYS A 27 -16.63 1.86 6.77
C LYS A 27 -15.85 3.01 7.41
N ILE A 28 -16.22 4.24 7.08
CA ILE A 28 -15.64 5.47 7.66
C ILE A 28 -15.65 5.41 9.19
N SER A 29 -16.74 4.91 9.80
CA SER A 29 -16.84 4.75 11.26
C SER A 29 -15.74 3.87 11.85
N TYR A 30 -15.30 2.82 11.13
CA TYR A 30 -14.22 1.94 11.59
C TYR A 30 -12.84 2.57 11.38
N LEU A 31 -12.65 3.33 10.31
CA LEU A 31 -11.41 4.07 10.08
C LEU A 31 -11.23 5.18 11.14
N SER A 32 -12.32 5.88 11.45
CA SER A 32 -12.35 6.86 12.54
C SER A 32 -12.06 6.18 13.89
N ALA A 33 -12.70 5.03 14.17
CA ALA A 33 -12.42 4.25 15.37
C ALA A 33 -10.95 3.82 15.48
N LEU A 34 -10.27 3.52 14.36
CA LEU A 34 -8.82 3.26 14.38
C LEU A 34 -8.00 4.50 14.76
N GLU A 35 -8.34 5.67 14.21
CA GLU A 35 -7.65 6.94 14.55
C GLU A 35 -7.85 7.35 16.01
N TYR A 36 -9.01 7.03 16.60
CA TYR A 36 -9.33 7.30 18.00
C TYR A 36 -8.99 6.15 18.96
N GLU A 37 -8.45 5.03 18.44
CA GLU A 37 -8.22 3.79 19.19
C GLU A 37 -9.48 3.25 19.91
N ASP A 38 -10.67 3.56 19.40
CA ASP A 38 -11.94 3.04 19.90
C ASP A 38 -12.24 1.66 19.28
N TYR A 39 -11.49 0.65 19.72
CA TYR A 39 -11.66 -0.71 19.22
C TYR A 39 -13.00 -1.36 19.59
N SER A 40 -13.76 -0.77 20.52
CA SER A 40 -15.09 -1.24 20.91
C SER A 40 -16.13 -1.04 19.80
N ALA A 41 -15.93 -0.05 18.94
CA ALA A 41 -16.78 0.23 17.79
C ALA A 41 -16.51 -0.69 16.58
N LEU A 42 -15.46 -1.52 16.65
CA LEU A 42 -15.08 -2.42 15.56
C LEU A 42 -15.84 -3.76 15.64
N PRO A 43 -16.07 -4.44 14.50
CA PRO A 43 -16.81 -5.70 14.48
C PRO A 43 -16.16 -6.83 15.29
N SER A 44 -14.82 -6.86 15.30
CA SER A 44 -14.03 -7.82 16.06
C SER A 44 -12.56 -7.36 16.11
N GLU A 45 -11.91 -7.64 17.22
CA GLU A 45 -10.49 -7.36 17.45
C GLU A 45 -9.57 -8.01 16.38
N LEU A 46 -10.01 -9.14 15.82
CA LEU A 46 -9.28 -9.85 14.76
C LEU A 46 -9.10 -9.00 13.50
N TYR A 47 -9.98 -8.03 13.25
CA TYR A 47 -9.92 -7.18 12.07
C TYR A 47 -8.97 -5.99 12.23
N ILE A 48 -8.58 -5.61 13.45
CA ILE A 48 -7.82 -4.38 13.71
C ILE A 48 -6.53 -4.36 12.89
N ARG A 49 -5.72 -5.43 12.99
CA ARG A 49 -4.47 -5.55 12.23
C ARG A 49 -4.69 -5.49 10.72
N GLY A 50 -5.77 -6.11 10.24
CA GLY A 50 -6.14 -6.09 8.82
C GLY A 50 -6.52 -4.68 8.35
N PHE A 51 -7.33 -3.98 9.15
CA PHE A 51 -7.73 -2.60 8.85
C PHE A 51 -6.55 -1.64 8.89
N ILE A 52 -5.65 -1.73 9.87
CA ILE A 52 -4.39 -0.95 9.91
C ILE A 52 -3.56 -1.20 8.64
N THR A 53 -3.43 -2.46 8.24
CA THR A 53 -2.66 -2.82 7.03
C THR A 53 -3.31 -2.23 5.77
N SER A 54 -4.63 -2.36 5.61
CA SER A 54 -5.37 -1.83 4.47
C SER A 54 -5.36 -0.29 4.44
N TYR A 55 -5.44 0.35 5.60
CA TYR A 55 -5.36 1.81 5.74
C TYR A 55 -4.04 2.32 5.17
N VAL A 56 -2.91 1.81 5.66
CA VAL A 56 -1.58 2.29 5.24
C VAL A 56 -1.30 1.95 3.78
N LYS A 57 -1.69 0.74 3.34
CA LYS A 57 -1.57 0.36 1.92
C LYS A 57 -2.40 1.24 0.99
N SER A 58 -3.55 1.75 1.44
CA SER A 58 -4.37 2.66 0.63
C SER A 58 -3.69 4.01 0.38
N LEU A 59 -2.68 4.35 1.19
CA LEU A 59 -1.79 5.51 1.01
C LEU A 59 -0.51 5.16 0.23
N GLU A 60 -0.42 3.94 -0.32
CA GLU A 60 0.76 3.43 -1.04
C GLU A 60 2.04 3.35 -0.18
N LEU A 61 1.88 3.23 1.14
CA LEU A 61 2.97 3.13 2.11
C LEU A 61 3.19 1.69 2.61
N ASP A 62 4.37 1.43 3.18
CA ASP A 62 4.68 0.14 3.82
C ASP A 62 3.99 0.04 5.20
N PRO A 63 3.12 -0.96 5.43
CA PRO A 63 2.43 -1.15 6.71
C PRO A 63 3.32 -1.68 7.84
N ALA A 64 4.58 -2.07 7.58
CA ALA A 64 5.44 -2.71 8.57
C ALA A 64 5.58 -1.88 9.86
N GLU A 65 5.79 -0.57 9.75
CA GLU A 65 5.93 0.33 10.89
C GLU A 65 4.60 0.46 11.66
N ALA A 66 3.49 0.70 10.97
CA ALA A 66 2.17 0.81 11.58
C ALA A 66 1.77 -0.44 12.36
N VAL A 67 2.02 -1.62 11.77
CA VAL A 67 1.77 -2.91 12.42
C VAL A 67 2.69 -3.10 13.62
N SER A 68 3.97 -2.71 13.50
CA SER A 68 4.92 -2.75 14.61
C SER A 68 4.43 -1.90 15.79
N ILE A 69 4.04 -0.64 15.55
CA ILE A 69 3.50 0.29 16.56
C ILE A 69 2.28 -0.33 17.25
N TYR A 70 1.34 -0.89 16.48
CA TYR A 70 0.17 -1.57 17.04
C TYR A 70 0.54 -2.76 17.93
N THR A 71 1.47 -3.60 17.50
CA THR A 71 1.88 -4.78 18.26
C THR A 71 2.73 -4.46 19.49
N GLY A 72 3.54 -3.40 19.42
CA GLY A 72 4.47 -3.00 20.47
C GLY A 72 3.79 -2.27 21.64
N ASN A 73 2.73 -1.50 21.38
CA ASN A 73 2.05 -0.72 22.41
C ASN A 73 0.93 -1.48 23.15
N GLY A 74 0.45 -2.60 22.62
CA GLY A 74 -0.71 -3.26 23.20
C GLY A 74 -1.32 -4.32 22.30
N GLY A 75 -0.50 -5.19 21.72
CA GLY A 75 -0.95 -6.41 21.06
C GLY A 75 -1.62 -7.38 22.05
N ASN A 76 -2.70 -6.95 22.70
CA ASN A 76 -3.55 -7.75 23.56
C ASN A 76 -4.62 -8.50 22.77
N GLY A 77 -4.36 -8.72 21.48
CA GLY A 77 -4.91 -9.86 20.77
C GLY A 77 -4.37 -11.10 21.44
N LYS A 78 -5.04 -11.55 22.51
CA LYS A 78 -4.90 -12.91 23.04
C LYS A 78 -4.84 -13.80 21.81
N LYS A 79 -3.69 -14.43 21.57
CA LYS A 79 -3.55 -15.43 20.49
C LYS A 79 -4.82 -16.28 20.55
N PRO A 80 -5.56 -16.51 19.45
CA PRO A 80 -6.64 -17.49 19.49
C PRO A 80 -5.98 -18.86 19.66
N ARG A 81 -5.64 -19.19 20.91
CA ARG A 81 -5.39 -20.53 21.40
C ARG A 81 -6.76 -21.14 21.57
N LYS A 82 -7.27 -21.69 20.48
CA LYS A 82 -7.91 -23.00 20.41
C LYS A 82 -8.16 -23.28 18.93
N LYS A 83 -7.78 -24.48 18.48
CA LYS A 83 -8.12 -25.00 17.16
C LYS A 83 -9.63 -24.85 16.97
N ALA A 84 -10.06 -23.79 16.30
CA ALA A 84 -11.44 -23.66 15.86
C ALA A 84 -11.57 -24.63 14.68
N GLN A 85 -12.27 -25.74 14.93
CA GLN A 85 -12.78 -26.60 13.87
C GLN A 85 -13.55 -25.71 12.88
N LEU A 86 -13.07 -25.60 11.65
CA LEU A 86 -13.77 -24.86 10.61
C LEU A 86 -15.12 -25.54 10.33
N PRO A 87 -16.25 -24.82 10.24
CA PRO A 87 -17.39 -25.34 9.49
C PRO A 87 -16.94 -25.55 8.04
N GLN A 88 -17.10 -26.78 7.54
CA GLN A 88 -16.72 -27.15 6.19
C GLN A 88 -17.66 -26.49 5.17
N CYS A 89 -17.36 -25.26 4.75
CA CYS A 89 -17.72 -24.78 3.42
C CYS A 89 -16.75 -23.67 2.96
N VAL A 90 -15.46 -23.91 3.07
CA VAL A 90 -14.48 -23.18 2.25
C VAL A 90 -13.69 -24.22 1.48
N LYS A 91 -14.02 -24.38 0.20
CA LYS A 91 -13.13 -25.05 -0.75
C LYS A 91 -11.76 -24.36 -0.63
N PRO A 92 -10.64 -25.08 -0.67
CA PRO A 92 -9.33 -24.44 -0.62
C PRO A 92 -9.26 -23.51 -1.82
N LEU A 93 -9.39 -22.20 -1.57
CA LEU A 93 -9.00 -21.22 -2.55
C LEU A 93 -7.50 -21.44 -2.69
N LYS A 94 -7.10 -22.04 -3.81
CA LYS A 94 -5.70 -22.05 -4.21
C LYS A 94 -5.34 -20.58 -4.43
N PHE A 95 -4.99 -19.90 -3.34
CA PHE A 95 -4.28 -18.65 -3.41
C PHE A 95 -2.89 -19.03 -3.85
N GLN A 96 -2.72 -19.08 -5.16
CA GLN A 96 -1.41 -19.18 -5.76
C GLN A 96 -0.65 -17.96 -5.24
N LEU A 97 0.30 -18.20 -4.34
CA LEU A 97 1.31 -17.21 -3.99
C LEU A 97 2.24 -17.09 -5.20
N ASP A 98 1.69 -16.66 -6.33
CA ASP A 98 2.48 -16.08 -7.39
C ASP A 98 2.95 -14.76 -6.79
N ASP A 99 4.20 -14.76 -6.36
CA ASP A 99 5.01 -13.59 -6.05
C ASP A 99 4.25 -12.27 -6.16
N VAL A 100 3.69 -11.78 -5.04
CA VAL A 100 3.53 -10.32 -4.89
C VAL A 100 4.94 -9.78 -4.67
N LYS A 101 5.73 -9.86 -5.74
CA LYS A 101 6.81 -8.93 -6.01
C LYS A 101 6.05 -7.61 -6.14
N SER A 102 5.96 -6.90 -5.02
CA SER A 102 5.64 -5.48 -4.94
C SER A 102 6.72 -4.74 -5.70
N THR A 103 6.68 -4.92 -7.01
CA THR A 103 7.36 -4.12 -8.00
C THR A 103 6.49 -2.89 -8.11
N SER A 104 6.74 -1.96 -7.18
CA SER A 104 6.70 -0.57 -7.56
C SER A 104 7.53 -0.48 -8.84
N LYS A 105 6.85 -0.44 -10.00
CA LYS A 105 7.49 -0.10 -11.27
C LYS A 105 7.83 1.38 -11.15
N SER A 106 8.93 1.57 -10.43
CA SER A 106 9.51 2.84 -10.08
C SER A 106 9.82 3.60 -11.36
N LYS A 107 9.88 4.92 -11.22
CA LYS A 107 10.05 5.97 -12.22
C LYS A 107 11.35 5.85 -13.06
N THR A 108 12.02 4.70 -13.08
CA THR A 108 13.24 4.38 -13.82
C THR A 108 13.03 4.36 -15.33
N TYR A 109 11.85 3.94 -15.80
CA TYR A 109 11.53 3.95 -17.24
C TYR A 109 11.45 5.37 -17.80
N PHE A 110 11.05 6.37 -17.00
CA PHE A 110 11.02 7.76 -17.43
C PHE A 110 12.43 8.29 -17.72
N PHE A 111 13.38 8.02 -16.80
CA PHE A 111 14.78 8.39 -16.99
C PHE A 111 15.43 7.59 -18.14
N LEU A 112 15.10 6.32 -18.31
CA LEU A 112 15.62 5.48 -19.39
C LEU A 112 15.10 5.89 -20.78
N THR A 113 13.86 6.37 -20.89
CA THR A 113 13.33 6.89 -22.16
C THR A 113 13.93 8.24 -22.53
N ILE A 114 14.17 9.12 -21.54
CA ILE A 114 14.77 10.43 -21.79
C ILE A 114 16.23 10.29 -22.23
N THR A 115 17.00 9.41 -21.58
CA THR A 115 18.40 9.17 -21.97
C THR A 115 18.51 8.58 -23.37
N LEU A 116 17.64 7.63 -23.74
CA LEU A 116 17.61 7.03 -25.08
C LEU A 116 17.33 8.08 -26.17
N LEU A 117 16.35 8.97 -25.97
CA LEU A 117 16.02 10.03 -26.94
C LEU A 117 17.16 11.03 -27.11
N ILE A 118 17.83 11.41 -26.02
CA ILE A 118 18.99 12.32 -26.08
C ILE A 118 20.12 11.68 -26.89
N VAL A 119 20.47 10.42 -26.59
CA VAL A 119 21.54 9.70 -27.33
C VAL A 119 21.19 9.54 -28.81
N LEU A 120 19.94 9.19 -29.12
CA LEU A 120 19.47 9.07 -30.51
C LEU A 120 19.59 10.42 -31.25
N SER A 121 19.23 11.53 -30.58
CA SER A 121 19.33 12.87 -31.17
C SER A 121 20.79 13.25 -31.47
N VAL A 122 21.73 12.94 -30.57
CA VAL A 122 23.16 13.24 -30.72
C VAL A 122 23.77 12.44 -31.87
N ILE A 123 23.31 11.22 -32.11
CA ILE A 123 23.82 10.37 -33.20
C ILE A 123 23.19 10.74 -34.55
N LEU A 124 21.88 11.02 -34.58
CA LEU A 124 21.17 11.31 -35.83
C LEU A 124 21.53 12.66 -36.44
N VAL A 125 21.72 13.71 -35.62
CA VAL A 125 21.99 15.07 -36.12
C VAL A 125 23.28 15.16 -36.96
N PRO A 126 24.44 14.62 -36.54
CA PRO A 126 25.66 14.61 -37.33
C PRO A 126 25.53 13.84 -38.64
N ILE A 127 24.83 12.70 -38.62
CA ILE A 127 24.60 11.87 -39.81
C ILE A 127 23.79 12.66 -40.85
N ILE A 128 22.73 13.34 -40.39
CA ILE A 128 21.89 14.18 -41.25
C ILE A 128 22.69 15.37 -41.82
N LEU A 129 23.50 16.04 -41.00
CA LEU A 129 24.36 17.15 -41.44
C LEU A 129 25.40 16.69 -42.48
N ASN A 130 26.05 15.55 -42.26
CA ASN A 130 27.02 14.99 -43.18
C ASN A 130 26.37 14.60 -44.52
N SER A 131 25.15 14.03 -44.48
CA SER A 131 24.39 13.70 -45.70
C SER A 131 24.02 14.92 -46.54
N LYS A 132 23.92 16.11 -45.93
CA LYS A 132 23.65 17.38 -46.60
C LYS A 132 24.89 18.07 -47.16
N LEU A 133 26.09 17.75 -46.68
CA LEU A 133 27.35 18.32 -47.17
C LEU A 133 27.88 17.64 -48.43
N ILE A 134 27.40 16.43 -48.75
CA ILE A 134 27.88 15.61 -49.86
C ILE A 134 27.01 15.77 -51.13
N LYS A 135 25.94 16.57 -51.08
CA LYS A 135 25.14 17.00 -52.23
C LYS A 135 25.44 18.44 -52.58
#